data_AF-A0A8T5Q3S4-F1
#
_entry.id   AF-A0A8T5Q3S4-F1
#
_cell.length_a   1.000
_cell.length_b   1.000
_cell.length_c   1.000
_cell.angle_alpha   90.00
_cell.angle_beta   90.00
_cell.angle_gamma   90.00
#
_symmetry.space_group_name_H-M   'P 1'
#
loop_
_entity.id
_entity.type
_entity.pdbx_description
1 polymer ?
#
loop_
_entity_poly.entity_id
_entity_poly.type
_entity_poly.pdbx_seq_one_letter_code
_entity_poly.pdbx_strand_id
1 'polypeptide(L)'
;MTRKETAGMFVASMIALGSIIPVLFSNAFSELFSNFEFSAFGFFLIYALVCFGLGIGGKTRWRALFIYNVLFAINLFMIYSRSLQLSLVLVGLIITTGALLYSALNIEEELETETEEEFEEKYIAKRGGRLYHEEWCDKVDKIKEEDKIVFKSKKEAEEAGFKPCKECVIE
;
A
#
# COMPACT_ATOMS: atom_id res chain seq x y z
N MET A 1 6.97 -3.45 0.25
CA MET A 1 5.83 -2.96 -0.53
C MET A 1 4.57 -3.29 0.25
N THR A 2 3.99 -2.28 0.87
CA THR A 2 2.97 -2.41 1.91
C THR A 2 1.60 -2.70 1.28
N ARG A 3 0.68 -3.26 2.09
CA ARG A 3 -0.72 -3.49 1.69
C ARG A 3 -1.43 -2.18 1.29
N LYS A 4 -0.94 -1.05 1.80
CA LYS A 4 -1.48 0.31 1.59
C LYS A 4 -1.04 0.91 0.24
N GLU A 5 0.21 0.74 -0.19
CA GLU A 5 0.67 1.18 -1.54
C GLU A 5 -0.15 0.54 -2.66
N THR A 6 -0.49 -0.74 -2.53
CA THR A 6 -1.33 -1.41 -3.53
C THR A 6 -2.80 -1.03 -3.44
N ALA A 7 -3.29 -0.52 -2.30
CA ALA A 7 -4.62 0.03 -2.18
C ALA A 7 -4.72 1.42 -2.87
N GLY A 8 -3.70 2.28 -2.68
CA GLY A 8 -3.61 3.58 -3.35
C GLY A 8 -3.64 3.46 -4.88
N MET A 9 -2.84 2.55 -5.44
CA MET A 9 -2.85 2.29 -6.89
C MET A 9 -4.15 1.66 -7.40
N PHE A 10 -4.84 0.86 -6.59
CA PHE A 10 -6.16 0.33 -6.96
C PHE A 10 -7.19 1.45 -7.04
N VAL A 11 -7.23 2.35 -6.06
CA VAL A 11 -8.10 3.53 -6.05
C VAL A 11 -7.82 4.42 -7.26
N ALA A 12 -6.54 4.71 -7.54
CA ALA A 12 -6.13 5.45 -8.74
C ALA A 12 -6.65 4.80 -10.03
N SER A 13 -6.57 3.48 -10.11
CA SER A 13 -7.02 2.70 -11.28
C SER A 13 -8.55 2.74 -11.45
N MET A 14 -9.32 2.73 -10.35
CA MET A 14 -10.79 2.86 -10.38
C MET A 14 -11.23 4.26 -10.80
N ILE A 15 -10.55 5.29 -10.29
CA ILE A 15 -10.83 6.68 -10.67
C ILE A 15 -10.53 6.89 -12.17
N ALA A 16 -9.40 6.33 -12.65
CA ALA A 16 -9.06 6.34 -14.07
C ALA A 16 -10.17 5.70 -14.92
N LEU A 17 -10.66 4.51 -14.57
CA LEU A 17 -11.81 3.89 -15.27
C LEU A 17 -13.04 4.79 -15.34
N GLY A 18 -13.38 5.45 -14.23
CA GLY A 18 -14.53 6.35 -14.17
C GLY A 18 -14.44 7.51 -15.16
N SER A 19 -13.23 8.01 -15.43
CA SER A 19 -13.01 9.14 -16.35
C SER A 19 -13.35 8.85 -17.82
N ILE A 20 -13.39 7.56 -18.23
CA ILE A 20 -13.74 7.15 -19.60
C ILE A 20 -15.25 7.06 -19.80
N ILE A 21 -16.06 6.96 -18.74
CA ILE A 21 -17.51 6.79 -18.84
C ILE A 21 -18.17 7.90 -19.71
N PRO A 22 -17.89 9.20 -19.52
CA PRO A 22 -18.47 10.25 -20.36
C PRO A 22 -18.10 10.13 -21.84
N VAL A 23 -16.94 9.54 -22.16
CA VAL A 23 -16.45 9.33 -23.53
C VAL A 23 -17.24 8.21 -24.20
N LEU A 24 -17.49 7.10 -23.49
CA LEU A 24 -18.23 5.94 -23.99
C LEU A 24 -19.66 6.26 -24.42
N PHE A 25 -20.30 7.21 -23.73
CA PHE A 25 -21.68 7.62 -24.02
C PHE A 25 -21.78 8.86 -24.90
N SER A 26 -20.66 9.39 -25.41
CA SER A 26 -20.68 10.52 -26.32
C SER A 26 -20.98 10.09 -27.75
N ASN A 27 -21.87 10.81 -28.44
CA ASN A 27 -22.13 10.62 -29.88
C ASN A 27 -21.02 11.22 -30.77
N ALA A 28 -19.89 11.63 -30.19
CA ALA A 28 -18.82 12.34 -30.88
C ALA A 28 -17.88 11.42 -31.68
N PHE A 29 -18.02 10.10 -31.52
CA PHE A 29 -17.12 9.10 -32.13
C PHE A 29 -17.83 8.18 -33.12
N SER A 30 -17.06 7.57 -34.02
CA SER A 30 -17.57 6.54 -34.92
C SER A 30 -17.95 5.28 -34.14
N GLU A 31 -18.95 4.55 -34.64
CA GLU A 31 -19.44 3.31 -34.01
C GLU A 31 -18.33 2.27 -33.80
N LEU A 32 -17.39 2.17 -34.76
CA LEU A 32 -16.22 1.30 -34.66
C LEU A 32 -15.29 1.70 -33.49
N PHE A 33 -15.12 3.00 -33.25
CA PHE A 33 -14.30 3.51 -32.16
C PHE A 33 -15.00 3.29 -30.82
N SER A 34 -16.30 3.58 -30.72
CA SER A 34 -17.08 3.33 -29.50
C SER A 34 -17.06 1.85 -29.09
N ASN A 35 -17.20 0.92 -30.05
CA ASN A 35 -17.12 -0.52 -29.79
C ASN A 35 -15.73 -0.97 -29.30
N PHE A 36 -14.66 -0.37 -29.84
CA PHE A 36 -13.30 -0.58 -29.36
C PHE A 36 -13.14 -0.09 -27.91
N GLU A 37 -13.61 1.11 -27.60
CA GLU A 37 -13.52 1.69 -26.25
C GLU A 37 -14.34 0.91 -25.21
N PHE A 38 -15.55 0.44 -25.56
CA PHE A 38 -16.33 -0.44 -24.70
C PHE A 38 -15.60 -1.76 -24.39
N SER A 39 -14.93 -2.33 -25.41
CA SER A 39 -14.14 -3.55 -25.25
C SER A 39 -12.90 -3.31 -24.38
N ALA A 40 -12.21 -2.18 -24.59
CA ALA A 40 -11.07 -1.77 -23.78
C ALA A 40 -11.47 -1.53 -22.32
N PHE A 41 -12.58 -0.83 -22.08
CA PHE A 41 -13.13 -0.61 -20.74
C PHE A 41 -13.46 -1.94 -20.04
N GLY A 42 -14.13 -2.86 -20.73
CA GLY A 42 -14.43 -4.19 -20.19
C GLY A 42 -13.17 -4.98 -19.82
N PHE A 43 -12.16 -4.96 -20.69
CA PHE A 43 -10.86 -5.58 -20.41
C PHE A 43 -10.20 -4.98 -19.17
N PHE A 44 -10.16 -3.66 -19.06
CA PHE A 44 -9.56 -2.95 -17.93
C PHE A 44 -10.28 -3.22 -16.60
N LEU A 45 -11.62 -3.32 -16.63
CA LEU A 45 -12.44 -3.62 -15.45
C LEU A 45 -12.22 -5.06 -14.97
N ILE A 46 -12.20 -6.03 -15.88
CA ILE A 46 -11.87 -7.44 -15.57
C ILE A 46 -10.45 -7.53 -15.01
N TYR A 47 -9.48 -6.87 -15.64
CA TYR A 47 -8.09 -6.89 -15.20
C TYR A 47 -7.92 -6.36 -13.78
N ALA A 48 -8.58 -5.25 -13.44
CA ALA A 48 -8.55 -4.69 -12.08
C ALA A 48 -9.17 -5.64 -11.05
N LEU A 49 -10.31 -6.27 -11.37
CA LEU A 49 -10.96 -7.27 -10.52
C LEU A 49 -10.08 -8.52 -10.32
N VAL A 50 -9.44 -9.01 -11.37
CA VAL A 50 -8.51 -10.16 -11.31
C VAL A 50 -7.31 -9.84 -10.42
N CYS A 51 -6.73 -8.64 -10.58
CA CYS A 51 -5.61 -8.18 -9.76
C CYS A 51 -5.97 -8.06 -8.28
N PHE A 52 -7.23 -7.78 -7.95
CA PHE A 52 -7.69 -7.63 -6.56
C PHE A 52 -8.23 -8.94 -5.97
N GLY A 53 -8.88 -9.77 -6.78
CA GLY A 53 -9.58 -10.99 -6.35
C GLY A 53 -8.71 -12.23 -6.26
N LEU A 54 -7.60 -12.35 -7.02
CA LEU A 54 -6.81 -13.59 -7.09
C LEU A 54 -5.69 -13.73 -6.06
N GLY A 55 -5.64 -12.91 -4.99
CA GLY A 55 -4.62 -13.07 -3.95
C GLY A 55 -3.18 -12.99 -4.47
N ILE A 56 -2.96 -12.27 -5.58
CA ILE A 56 -1.65 -12.12 -6.22
C ILE A 56 -0.73 -11.35 -5.27
N GLY A 57 0.49 -11.86 -5.05
CA GLY A 57 1.48 -11.24 -4.15
C GLY A 57 1.76 -9.77 -4.48
N GLY A 58 1.99 -8.95 -3.45
CA GLY A 58 2.00 -7.49 -3.54
C GLY A 58 2.92 -6.90 -4.63
N LYS A 59 4.12 -7.45 -4.79
CA LYS A 59 5.09 -6.99 -5.80
C LYS A 59 4.64 -7.24 -7.24
N THR A 60 4.00 -8.39 -7.49
CA THR A 60 3.46 -8.75 -8.81
C THR A 60 2.19 -7.97 -9.11
N ARG A 61 1.34 -7.76 -8.10
CA ARG A 61 0.12 -6.94 -8.19
C ARG A 61 0.43 -5.49 -8.54
N TRP A 62 1.47 -4.91 -7.94
CA TRP A 62 1.90 -3.55 -8.23
C TRP A 62 2.40 -3.39 -9.66
N ARG A 63 3.27 -4.31 -10.14
CA ARG A 63 3.74 -4.29 -11.54
C ARG A 63 2.56 -4.40 -12.52
N ALA A 64 1.60 -5.26 -12.22
CA ALA A 64 0.40 -5.44 -13.01
C ALA A 64 -0.44 -4.15 -13.08
N LEU A 65 -0.66 -3.48 -11.94
CA LEU A 65 -1.37 -2.20 -11.87
C LEU A 65 -0.60 -1.04 -12.52
N PHE A 66 0.73 -1.06 -12.47
CA PHE A 66 1.56 -0.07 -13.16
C PHE A 66 1.43 -0.20 -14.68
N ILE A 67 1.60 -1.42 -15.21
CA ILE A 67 1.40 -1.71 -16.65
C ILE A 67 0.00 -1.29 -17.09
N TYR A 68 -1.01 -1.57 -16.25
CA TYR A 68 -2.39 -1.14 -16.48
C TYR A 68 -2.51 0.38 -16.64
N ASN A 69 -1.94 1.17 -15.72
CA ASN A 69 -2.03 2.63 -15.78
C ASN A 69 -1.32 3.19 -17.03
N VAL A 70 -0.21 2.58 -17.46
CA VAL A 70 0.48 2.95 -18.70
C VAL A 70 -0.41 2.68 -19.93
N LEU A 71 -1.00 1.48 -20.03
CA LEU A 71 -1.90 1.14 -21.13
C LEU A 71 -3.14 2.04 -21.16
N PHE A 72 -3.67 2.37 -19.99
CA PHE A 72 -4.79 3.30 -19.85
C PHE A 72 -4.42 4.70 -20.33
N ALA A 73 -3.24 5.21 -19.97
CA ALA A 73 -2.75 6.51 -20.44
C ALA A 73 -2.57 6.55 -21.96
N ILE A 74 -2.06 5.46 -22.56
CA ILE A 74 -1.96 5.33 -24.02
C ILE A 74 -3.35 5.36 -24.65
N ASN A 75 -4.33 4.67 -24.08
CA ASN A 75 -5.70 4.69 -24.57
C ASN A 75 -6.31 6.11 -24.52
N LEU A 76 -6.12 6.81 -23.40
CA LEU A 76 -6.54 8.20 -23.23
C LEU A 76 -5.89 9.13 -24.28
N PHE A 77 -4.60 8.91 -24.58
CA PHE A 77 -3.88 9.64 -25.62
C PHE A 77 -4.42 9.35 -27.03
N MET A 78 -4.81 8.10 -27.32
CA MET A 78 -5.45 7.77 -28.60
C MET A 78 -6.80 8.48 -28.74
N ILE A 79 -7.63 8.48 -27.68
CA ILE A 79 -8.89 9.23 -27.63
C ILE A 79 -8.64 10.71 -27.90
N TYR A 80 -7.63 11.30 -27.26
CA TYR A 80 -7.23 12.70 -27.47
C TYR A 80 -6.87 13.01 -28.93
N SER A 81 -5.99 12.17 -29.51
CA SER A 81 -5.47 12.38 -30.85
C SER A 81 -6.56 12.37 -31.92
N ARG A 82 -7.72 11.74 -31.63
CA ARG A 82 -8.87 11.70 -32.52
C ARG A 82 -9.95 12.73 -32.23
N SER A 83 -10.23 13.05 -30.97
CA SER A 83 -11.36 13.93 -30.63
C SER A 83 -11.03 15.42 -30.76
N LEU A 84 -9.73 15.81 -30.66
CA LEU A 84 -9.28 17.20 -30.58
C LEU A 84 -9.97 18.05 -29.47
N GLN A 85 -10.75 17.41 -28.58
CA GLN A 85 -11.42 18.07 -27.46
C GLN A 85 -10.50 18.05 -26.24
N LEU A 86 -9.67 19.09 -26.17
CA LEU A 86 -8.66 19.32 -25.12
C LEU A 86 -9.23 19.23 -23.69
N SER A 87 -10.48 19.61 -23.48
CA SER A 87 -11.13 19.67 -22.16
C SER A 87 -11.27 18.31 -21.49
N LEU A 88 -11.72 17.28 -22.21
CA LEU A 88 -11.91 15.93 -21.65
C LEU A 88 -10.57 15.27 -21.28
N VAL A 89 -9.53 15.60 -22.03
CA VAL A 89 -8.19 15.03 -21.85
C VAL A 89 -7.48 15.70 -20.70
N LEU A 90 -7.61 17.03 -20.55
CA LEU A 90 -7.10 17.73 -19.37
C LEU A 90 -7.74 17.18 -18.08
N VAL A 91 -9.04 16.91 -18.08
CA VAL A 91 -9.72 16.30 -16.92
C VAL A 91 -9.15 14.92 -16.61
N GLY A 92 -9.05 14.03 -17.60
CA GLY A 92 -8.47 12.69 -17.41
C GLY A 92 -7.01 12.74 -16.92
N LEU A 93 -6.19 13.63 -17.49
CA LEU A 93 -4.77 13.76 -17.19
C LEU A 93 -4.54 14.38 -15.81
N ILE A 94 -5.34 15.37 -15.40
CA ILE A 94 -5.34 15.94 -14.04
C ILE A 94 -5.73 14.87 -13.03
N ILE A 95 -6.75 14.08 -13.34
CA ILE A 95 -7.23 13.00 -12.47
C ILE A 95 -6.16 11.92 -12.31
N THR A 96 -5.56 11.43 -13.40
CA THR A 96 -4.53 10.37 -13.32
C THR A 96 -3.25 10.87 -12.66
N THR A 97 -2.84 12.10 -12.94
CA THR A 97 -1.66 12.70 -12.31
C THR A 97 -1.90 12.96 -10.84
N GLY A 98 -3.08 13.48 -10.47
CA GLY A 98 -3.48 13.67 -9.08
C GLY A 98 -3.56 12.35 -8.31
N ALA A 99 -4.04 11.28 -8.93
CA ALA A 99 -4.08 9.96 -8.31
C ALA A 99 -2.68 9.34 -8.13
N LEU A 100 -1.78 9.53 -9.09
CA LEU A 100 -0.37 9.13 -8.97
C LEU A 100 0.35 9.94 -7.89
N LEU A 101 0.13 11.25 -7.84
CA LEU A 101 0.69 12.14 -6.83
C LEU A 101 0.15 11.82 -5.44
N TYR A 102 -1.15 11.60 -5.29
CA TYR A 102 -1.75 11.14 -4.03
C TYR A 102 -1.12 9.82 -3.58
N SER A 103 -0.98 8.86 -4.50
CA SER A 103 -0.31 7.59 -4.20
C SER A 103 1.18 7.75 -3.86
N ALA A 104 1.85 8.82 -4.31
CA ALA A 104 3.25 9.11 -4.01
C ALA A 104 3.41 9.85 -2.67
N LEU A 105 2.55 10.83 -2.38
CA LEU A 105 2.56 11.59 -1.12
C LEU A 105 2.17 10.73 0.08
N ASN A 106 1.25 9.78 -0.12
CA ASN A 106 0.86 8.82 0.91
C ASN A 106 1.98 7.82 1.26
N ILE A 107 3.14 7.87 0.57
CA ILE A 107 4.37 7.13 0.89
C ILE A 107 5.26 7.94 1.84
N GLU A 108 5.28 9.28 1.71
CA GLU A 108 6.11 10.17 2.55
C GLU A 108 5.54 10.30 3.97
N GLU A 109 4.22 10.44 4.09
CA GLU A 109 3.54 10.54 5.41
C GLU A 109 3.73 9.26 6.24
N GLU A 110 3.89 8.09 5.61
CA GLU A 110 4.05 6.82 6.31
C GLU A 110 5.51 6.53 6.72
N LEU A 111 6.48 7.08 6.00
CA LEU A 111 7.91 7.01 6.34
C LEU A 111 8.22 7.81 7.61
N GLU A 112 7.48 8.89 7.85
CA GLU A 112 7.52 9.64 9.10
C GLU A 112 6.82 8.87 10.23
N THR A 113 5.69 8.20 9.96
CA THR A 113 4.99 7.40 11.00
C THR A 113 5.69 6.08 11.35
N GLU A 114 6.40 5.43 10.42
CA GLU A 114 7.21 4.24 10.72
C GLU A 114 8.47 4.60 11.51
N THR A 115 8.97 5.84 11.41
CA THR A 115 10.03 6.34 12.30
C THR A 115 9.52 6.79 13.67
N GLU A 116 8.20 7.01 13.81
CA GLU A 116 7.52 7.33 15.07
C GLU A 116 6.84 6.12 15.73
N GLU A 117 6.96 4.91 15.17
CA GLU A 117 6.98 3.73 16.03
C GLU A 117 8.35 3.71 16.71
N GLU A 118 8.46 4.56 17.73
CA GLU A 118 9.39 4.39 18.82
C GLU A 118 9.29 2.91 19.21
N PHE A 119 10.31 2.12 18.84
CA PHE A 119 10.61 0.89 19.56
C PHE A 119 10.83 1.34 20.99
N GLU A 120 9.76 1.52 21.75
CA GLU A 120 9.81 1.59 23.20
C GLU A 120 10.51 0.29 23.57
N GLU A 121 11.80 0.38 23.91
CA GLU A 121 12.61 -0.78 24.27
C GLU A 121 11.91 -1.50 25.43
N LYS A 122 11.12 -2.52 25.09
CA LYS A 122 10.32 -3.26 26.05
C LYS A 122 11.20 -4.34 26.63
N TYR A 123 11.40 -4.28 27.94
CA TYR A 123 12.15 -5.27 28.69
C TYR A 123 11.18 -6.31 29.22
N ILE A 124 11.27 -7.53 28.72
CA ILE A 124 10.34 -8.62 29.00
C ILE A 124 10.99 -9.61 29.96
N ALA A 125 10.35 -9.86 31.10
CA ALA A 125 10.73 -10.88 32.05
C ALA A 125 9.65 -11.96 32.16
N LYS A 126 10.05 -13.14 32.64
CA LYS A 126 9.11 -14.22 33.00
C LYS A 126 8.70 -14.11 34.46
N ARG A 127 7.41 -14.25 34.75
CA ARG A 127 6.85 -14.39 36.10
C ARG A 127 7.45 -15.60 36.81
N GLY A 128 8.06 -15.37 37.97
CA GLY A 128 8.83 -16.38 38.71
C GLY A 128 10.25 -16.63 38.17
N GLY A 129 10.65 -15.96 37.10
CA GLY A 129 12.02 -15.90 36.62
C GLY A 129 12.88 -14.91 37.41
N ARG A 130 14.15 -14.83 37.06
CA ARG A 130 15.11 -13.85 37.61
C ARG A 130 15.78 -13.00 36.54
N LEU A 131 15.43 -13.21 35.28
CA LEU A 131 16.05 -12.56 34.13
C LEU A 131 15.02 -11.73 33.36
N TYR A 132 15.46 -10.57 32.89
CA TYR A 132 14.77 -9.77 31.89
C TYR A 132 15.51 -9.85 30.55
N HIS A 133 14.78 -9.67 29.47
CA HIS A 133 15.21 -9.81 28.08
C HIS A 133 14.75 -8.59 27.29
N GLU A 134 15.49 -8.20 26.26
CA GLU A 134 15.02 -7.25 25.26
C GLU A 134 14.05 -7.95 24.30
N GLU A 135 13.16 -7.19 23.66
CA GLU A 135 12.10 -7.72 22.78
C GLU A 135 12.64 -8.61 21.65
N TRP A 136 13.86 -8.34 21.17
CA TRP A 136 14.51 -9.12 20.11
C TRP A 136 15.13 -10.45 20.57
N CYS A 137 15.16 -10.75 21.87
CA CYS A 137 15.83 -11.93 22.37
C CYS A 137 15.02 -13.22 22.12
N ASP A 138 15.63 -14.23 21.48
CA ASP A 138 15.03 -15.54 21.18
C ASP A 138 14.36 -16.27 22.36
N LYS A 139 14.73 -15.89 23.60
CA LYS A 139 14.16 -16.47 24.82
C LYS A 139 12.79 -15.90 25.16
N VAL A 140 12.44 -14.71 24.66
CA VAL A 140 11.14 -14.06 24.84
C VAL A 140 10.02 -14.89 24.21
N ASP A 141 10.26 -15.44 23.01
CA ASP A 141 9.28 -16.28 22.29
C ASP A 141 8.91 -17.56 23.04
N LYS A 142 9.77 -18.00 23.98
CA LYS A 142 9.54 -19.18 24.81
C LYS A 142 8.79 -18.86 26.10
N ILE A 143 8.57 -17.58 26.41
CA ILE A 143 7.77 -17.14 27.56
C ILE A 143 6.31 -17.10 27.11
N LYS A 144 5.46 -17.81 27.85
CA LYS A 144 4.02 -17.74 27.62
C LYS A 144 3.51 -16.34 27.93
N GLU A 145 2.56 -15.84 27.15
CA GLU A 145 1.95 -14.51 27.36
C GLU A 145 1.44 -14.29 28.79
N GLU A 146 0.83 -15.31 29.39
CA GLU A 146 0.32 -15.27 30.78
C GLU A 146 1.41 -15.03 31.85
N ASP A 147 2.65 -15.39 31.52
CA ASP A 147 3.82 -15.27 32.38
C ASP A 147 4.71 -14.08 32.00
N LYS A 148 4.38 -13.28 30.97
CA LYS A 148 5.19 -12.12 30.59
C LYS A 148 4.97 -10.96 31.55
N ILE A 149 6.07 -10.33 31.95
CA ILE A 149 6.11 -9.06 32.69
C ILE A 149 6.87 -8.09 31.80
N VAL A 150 6.22 -6.99 31.41
CA VAL A 150 6.80 -5.98 30.52
C VAL A 150 7.18 -4.76 31.34
N PHE A 151 8.43 -4.33 31.22
CA PHE A 151 8.98 -3.13 31.84
C PHE A 151 9.30 -2.09 30.76
N LYS A 152 9.20 -0.82 31.13
CA LYS A 152 9.49 0.31 30.24
C LYS A 152 10.96 0.72 30.23
N SER A 153 11.77 0.20 31.17
CA SER A 153 13.20 0.50 31.23
C SER A 153 14.00 -0.61 31.92
N LYS A 154 15.31 -0.71 31.62
CA LYS A 154 16.27 -1.58 32.33
C LYS A 154 16.22 -1.34 33.85
N LYS A 155 16.15 -0.06 34.23
CA LYS A 155 16.13 0.37 35.63
C LYS A 155 14.91 -0.16 36.39
N GLU A 156 13.73 -0.10 35.78
CA GLU A 156 12.49 -0.63 36.38
C GLU A 156 12.58 -2.15 36.59
N ALA A 157 13.14 -2.87 35.62
CA ALA A 157 13.34 -4.32 35.72
C ALA A 157 14.34 -4.69 36.83
N GLU A 158 15.42 -3.91 36.98
CA GLU A 158 16.45 -4.10 37.99
C GLU A 158 15.96 -3.74 39.40
N GLU A 159 15.19 -2.67 39.55
CA GLU A 159 14.51 -2.32 40.81
C GLU A 159 13.49 -3.39 41.23
N ALA A 160 12.84 -4.03 40.26
CA ALA A 160 11.98 -5.20 40.48
C ALA A 160 12.76 -6.50 40.79
N GLY A 161 14.10 -6.45 40.79
CA GLY A 161 14.98 -7.57 41.17
C GLY A 161 15.35 -8.53 40.05
N PHE A 162 15.05 -8.19 38.80
CA PHE A 162 15.45 -8.96 37.62
C PHE A 162 16.85 -8.57 37.15
N LYS A 163 17.59 -9.53 36.60
CA LYS A 163 18.92 -9.31 36.03
C LYS A 163 18.88 -9.38 34.51
N PRO A 164 19.75 -8.67 33.79
CA PRO A 164 19.77 -8.79 32.34
C PRO A 164 20.18 -10.20 31.91
N CYS A 165 19.58 -10.70 30.84
CA CYS A 165 20.00 -11.95 30.22
C CYS A 165 21.41 -11.79 29.62
N LYS A 166 22.28 -12.82 29.76
CA LYS A 166 23.67 -12.77 29.25
C LYS A 166 23.80 -12.37 27.78
N GLU A 167 22.81 -12.72 26.94
CA GLU A 167 22.80 -12.38 25.51
C GLU A 167 22.29 -10.95 25.25
N CYS A 168 21.53 -10.36 26.18
CA CYS A 168 20.99 -9.01 26.10
C CYS A 168 21.87 -7.98 26.84
N VAL A 169 23.07 -8.38 27.27
CA VAL A 169 24.09 -7.50 27.93
C VAL A 169 25.09 -6.96 26.90
N ILE A 170 24.84 -7.13 25.61
CA ILE A 170 25.75 -6.60 24.60
C ILE A 170 25.62 -5.06 24.60
N GLU A 171 26.59 -4.41 25.23
CA GLU A 171 26.86 -2.96 25.14
C GLU A 171 27.18 -2.54 23.70
#